data_AF-X1PMA1-F1
#
_entry.id   AF-X1PMA1-F1
#
_cell.length_a   1.000
_cell.length_b   1.000
_cell.length_c   1.000
_cell.angle_alpha   90.00
_cell.angle_beta   90.00
_cell.angle_gamma   90.00
#
_symmetry.space_group_name_H-M   'P 1'
#
loop_
_entity.id
_entity.type
_entity.pdbx_description
1 polymer ?
#
loop_
_entity_poly.entity_id
_entity_poly.type
_entity_poly.pdbx_seq_one_letter_code
_entity_poly.pdbx_strand_id
1 'polypeptide(L)' 'MNKWNLFTRGLVKENAVLVLMIGLCPALAVSGTVRDAFGMGLAATFVLLFSNVIISIMSTQPK' A
#
# COMPACT_ATOMS: atom_id res chain seq x y z
N MET A 1 0.95 15.68 29.09
CA MET A 1 1.58 14.51 28.45
C MET A 1 0.97 14.34 27.08
N ASN A 2 1.73 14.68 26.04
CA ASN A 2 1.14 15.11 24.77
C ASN A 2 1.05 13.87 23.87
N LYS A 3 -0.14 13.30 23.71
CA LYS A 3 -0.42 12.12 22.86
C LYS A 3 0.19 12.21 21.46
N TRP A 4 0.33 13.42 20.94
CA TRP A 4 0.99 13.75 19.68
C TRP A 4 2.44 13.23 19.59
N ASN A 5 3.20 13.22 20.68
CA ASN A 5 4.58 12.71 20.67
C ASN A 5 4.61 11.17 20.63
N LEU A 6 3.60 10.49 21.18
CA LEU A 6 3.48 9.04 21.10
C LEU A 6 3.06 8.61 19.68
N PHE A 7 2.16 9.37 19.05
CA PHE A 7 1.72 9.12 17.69
C PHE A 7 2.84 9.34 16.66
N THR A 8 3.61 10.43 16.75
CA THR A 8 4.73 10.69 15.82
C THR A 8 5.89 9.70 16.01
N ARG A 9 6.13 9.24 17.25
CA ARG A 9 7.14 8.21 17.52
C ARG A 9 6.73 6.83 17.02
N GLY A 10 5.45 6.46 17.16
CA GLY A 10 4.91 5.21 16.64
C GLY A 10 4.89 5.13 15.11
N LEU A 11 4.58 6.25 14.44
CA LEU A 11 4.51 6.28 12.97
C LEU A 11 5.90 6.29 12.33
N VAL A 12 6.86 7.07 12.84
CA VAL A 12 8.14 7.29 12.15
C VAL A 12 9.24 6.35 12.63
N LYS A 13 9.28 6.02 13.93
CA LYS A 13 10.41 5.30 14.53
C LYS A 13 10.14 3.80 14.76
N GLU A 14 8.88 3.42 14.97
CA GLU A 14 8.46 2.04 15.25
C GLU A 14 7.79 1.34 14.05
N ASN A 15 7.44 2.08 12.98
CA ASN A 15 6.73 1.50 11.85
C ASN A 15 7.72 0.98 10.79
N ALA A 16 8.00 -0.32 10.85
CA ALA A 16 8.90 -1.04 9.94
C ALA A 16 8.58 -0.81 8.45
N VAL A 17 7.31 -0.52 8.10
CA VAL A 17 6.88 -0.23 6.73
C VAL A 17 7.55 1.03 6.17
N LEU A 18 7.68 2.08 7.01
CA LEU A 18 8.29 3.35 6.61
C LEU A 18 9.82 3.29 6.69
N VAL A 19 10.36 2.52 7.63
CA VAL A 19 11.82 2.37 7.82
C VAL A 19 12.45 1.43 6.79
N LEU A 20 11.81 0.29 6.48
CA LEU A 20 12.31 -0.65 5.46
C LEU A 20 11.80 -0.34 4.06
N MET A 21 10.97 0.70 3.91
CA MET A 21 10.51 1.17 2.61
C MET A 21 9.93 0.01 1.75
N ILE A 22 9.11 -0.82 2.38
CA ILE A 22 8.56 -2.04 1.77
C ILE A 22 7.51 -1.61 0.74
N GLY A 23 7.69 -2.01 -0.52
CA GLY A 23 6.81 -1.57 -1.63
C GLY A 23 7.32 -0.34 -2.40
N LEU A 24 8.62 -0.05 -2.37
CA LEU A 24 9.25 1.03 -3.16
C LEU A 24 9.26 0.82 -4.68
N CYS A 25 9.26 -0.43 -5.16
CA CYS A 25 9.35 -0.74 -6.59
C CYS A 25 8.41 0.12 -7.47
N PRO A 26 7.11 0.28 -7.13
CA PRO A 26 6.23 1.17 -7.86
C PRO A 26 6.58 2.66 -7.70
N ALA A 27 7.09 3.09 -6.54
CA ALA A 27 7.47 4.49 -6.31
C ALA A 27 8.67 4.93 -7.16
N LEU A 28 9.68 4.05 -7.32
CA LEU A 28 10.80 4.32 -8.22
C LEU A 28 10.36 4.33 -9.70
N ALA A 29 9.45 3.44 -10.08
CA ALA A 29 8.96 3.35 -11.47
C ALA A 29 8.17 4.59 -11.92
N VAL A 30 7.43 5.25 -11.01
CA VAL A 30 6.53 6.36 -11.36
C VAL A 30 7.12 7.75 -11.11
N SER A 31 8.42 7.85 -10.80
CA SER A 31 9.10 9.13 -10.51
C SER A 31 9.26 10.04 -11.73
N GLY A 32 9.08 9.52 -12.95
CA GLY A 32 9.33 10.25 -14.20
C GLY A 32 8.17 11.12 -14.68
N THR A 33 6.94 10.58 -14.70
CA THR A 33 5.77 11.33 -15.19
C THR A 33 4.52 11.04 -14.38
N VAL A 34 3.65 12.05 -14.26
CA VAL A 34 2.34 11.92 -13.59
C VAL A 34 1.42 10.93 -14.32
N ARG A 35 1.60 10.76 -15.63
CA ARG A 35 0.78 9.84 -16.43
C ARG A 35 1.09 8.38 -16.10
N ASP A 36 2.36 8.05 -15.88
CA ASP A 36 2.77 6.70 -15.45
C ASP A 36 2.27 6.39 -14.03
N ALA A 37 2.36 7.36 -13.11
CA ALA A 37 1.82 7.23 -11.76
C ALA A 37 0.31 6.96 -11.76
N PHE A 38 -0.43 7.69 -12.59
CA PHE A 38 -1.88 7.54 -12.71
C PHE A 38 -2.26 6.17 -13.29
N GLY A 39 -1.55 5.71 -14.33
CA GLY A 39 -1.75 4.40 -14.93
C GLY A 39 -1.48 3.25 -13.95
N MET A 40 -0.38 3.33 -13.20
CA MET A 40 -0.01 2.29 -12.23
C MET A 40 -0.99 2.21 -11.05
N GLY A 41 -1.49 3.36 -10.57
CA GLY A 41 -2.51 3.41 -9.51
C GLY A 41 -3.87 2.87 -9.95
N LEU A 42 -4.31 3.18 -11.17
CA LEU A 42 -5.53 2.61 -11.76
C LEU A 42 -5.41 1.10 -11.97
N ALA A 43 -4.27 0.63 -12.46
CA ALA A 43 -4.02 -0.80 -12.62
C ALA A 43 -4.03 -1.53 -11.27
N ALA A 44 -3.38 -0.97 -10.24
CA ALA A 44 -3.32 -1.56 -8.91
C ALA A 44 -4.70 -1.62 -8.23
N THR A 45 -5.49 -0.55 -8.32
CA THR A 45 -6.86 -0.54 -7.78
C THR A 45 -7.74 -1.56 -8.50
N PHE A 46 -7.65 -1.66 -9.82
CA PHE A 46 -8.39 -2.64 -10.61
C PHE A 46 -8.04 -4.09 -10.23
N VAL A 47 -6.74 -4.44 -10.17
CA VAL A 47 -6.32 -5.82 -9.83
C VAL A 47 -6.69 -6.17 -8.38
N LEU A 48 -6.61 -5.22 -7.44
CA LEU A 48 -7.01 -5.45 -6.05
C LEU A 48 -8.52 -5.64 -5.91
N LEU A 49 -9.32 -4.90 -6.69
CA LEU A 49 -10.77 -5.09 -6.74
C LEU A 49 -11.09 -6.49 -7.26
N PHE A 50 -10.49 -6.87 -8.39
CA PHE A 50 -10.73 -8.16 -9.02
C PHE A 50 -10.25 -9.32 -8.14
N SER A 51 -9.10 -9.17 -7.48
CA SER A 51 -8.58 -10.14 -6.52
C SER A 51 -9.52 -10.32 -5.34
N ASN A 52 -10.04 -9.23 -4.76
CA ASN A 52 -11.02 -9.33 -3.68
C ASN A 52 -12.34 -9.97 -4.13
N VAL A 53 -12.82 -9.65 -5.34
CA VAL A 53 -14.05 -10.25 -5.88
C VAL A 53 -13.86 -11.75 -6.11
N ILE A 54 -12.76 -12.17 -6.75
CA ILE A 54 -12.46 -13.59 -6.98
C ILE A 54 -12.27 -14.32 -5.65
N ILE A 55 -11.50 -13.74 -4.72
CA ILE A 55 -11.28 -14.31 -3.39
C ILE A 55 -12.59 -14.42 -2.62
N SER A 56 -13.50 -13.45 -2.72
CA SER A 56 -14.80 -13.50 -2.07
C SER A 56 -15.75 -14.54 -2.67
N ILE A 57 -15.60 -14.89 -3.95
CA ILE A 57 -16.34 -16.00 -4.57
C ILE A 57 -15.68 -17.34 -4.20
N MET A 58 -14.35 -17.36 -4.12
CA MET A 58 -13.54 -18.51 -3.75
C MET A 58 -13.48 -18.74 -2.24
N SER A 59 -13.97 -17.83 -1.39
CA SER A 59 -13.92 -17.93 0.08
C SER A 59 -14.83 -19.01 0.67
N THR A 60 -15.48 -19.85 -0.16
CA THR A 60 -15.85 -21.23 0.22
C THR A 60 -14.61 -22.12 0.44
N GLN A 61 -13.40 -21.64 0.15
CA GLN A 61 -12.16 -22.29 0.55
C GLN A 61 -11.81 -21.94 2.01
N PRO A 62 -11.86 -22.92 2.93
CA PRO A 62 -11.42 -22.73 4.29
C PRO A 62 -9.92 -22.43 4.27
N LYS A 63 -9.55 -21.27 4.82
CA LYS A 63 -8.18 -20.98 5.20
C LYS A 63 -8.00 -21.27 6.68
#